data_AF-A0A0G1FQR7-F1
#
_entry.id   AF-A0A0G1FQR7-F1
#
_cell.length_a   1.000
_cell.length_b   1.000
_cell.length_c   1.000
_cell.angle_alpha   90.00
_cell.angle_beta   90.00
_cell.angle_gamma   90.00
#
_symmetry.space_group_name_H-M   'P 1'
#
loop_
_entity.id
_entity.type
_entity.pdbx_description
1 polymer ?
#
loop_
_entity_poly.entity_id
_entity_poly.type
_entity_poly.pdbx_seq_one_letter_code
_entity_poly.pdbx_strand_id
1 'polypeptide(L)' 'MMTKEEELSLKDKRLSYMKVRSSIKKICKDCKIVRRKRVLRVICKNPKHKQRQG' A
#
# COMPACT_ATOMS: atom_id res chain seq x y z
N MET A 1 7.87 -31.96 -11.98
CA MET A 1 7.68 -30.79 -12.87
C MET A 1 6.60 -29.94 -12.25
N MET A 2 6.94 -28.77 -11.72
CA MET A 2 5.98 -27.92 -11.00
C MET A 2 4.94 -27.40 -11.98
N THR A 3 3.67 -27.44 -11.59
CA THR A 3 2.54 -27.17 -12.50
C THR A 3 2.53 -25.70 -12.89
N LYS A 4 2.18 -25.38 -14.15
CA LYS A 4 2.04 -23.98 -14.63
C LYS A 4 1.05 -23.16 -13.80
N GLU A 5 0.15 -23.83 -13.06
CA GLU A 5 -0.79 -23.23 -12.11
C GLU A 5 -0.08 -22.67 -10.86
N GLU A 6 1.01 -23.30 -10.40
CA GLU A 6 1.84 -22.82 -9.29
C GLU A 6 2.72 -21.62 -9.69
N GLU A 7 3.19 -21.56 -10.95
CA GLU A 7 3.98 -20.42 -11.47
C GLU A 7 3.16 -19.12 -11.61
N LEU A 8 1.85 -19.21 -11.87
CA LEU A 8 0.96 -18.05 -11.99
C LEU A 8 0.57 -17.47 -10.62
N SER A 9 0.61 -18.29 -9.56
CA SER A 9 0.38 -17.87 -8.16
C SER A 9 1.51 -17.01 -7.57
N LEU A 10 2.73 -17.08 -8.14
CA LEU A 10 3.89 -16.32 -7.66
C LEU A 10 4.09 -14.96 -8.36
N LYS A 11 3.35 -14.66 -9.43
CA LYS A 11 3.49 -13.40 -10.20
C LYS A 11 2.53 -12.28 -9.75
N ASP A 12 1.54 -12.58 -8.90
CA ASP A 12 0.62 -11.60 -8.30
C ASP A 12 1.01 -11.12 -6.88
N LYS A 13 2.26 -11.37 -6.46
CA LYS A 13 2.84 -10.77 -5.24
C LYS A 13 3.49 -9.41 -5.51
N ARG A 14 2.96 -8.62 -6.45
CA ARG A 14 3.45 -7.27 -6.73
C ARG A 14 3.04 -6.30 -5.63
N LEU A 15 3.96 -6.18 -4.68
CA LEU A 15 4.41 -4.96 -3.99
C LEU A 15 3.37 -4.17 -3.19
N SER A 16 3.60 -4.13 -1.89
CA SER A 16 2.99 -3.21 -0.93
C SER A 16 3.41 -1.74 -1.16
N TYR A 17 3.13 -1.21 -2.35
CA TYR A 17 3.60 0.08 -2.82
C TYR A 17 2.98 1.25 -2.05
N MET A 18 3.81 1.94 -1.27
CA MET A 18 3.44 3.18 -0.59
C MET A 18 3.48 4.34 -1.60
N LYS A 19 2.33 4.96 -1.87
CA LYS A 19 2.20 6.03 -2.87
C LYS A 19 2.63 7.38 -2.32
N VAL A 20 3.57 8.06 -2.96
CA VAL A 20 3.92 9.45 -2.61
C VAL A 20 2.99 10.41 -3.35
N ARG A 21 2.32 11.31 -2.63
CA ARG A 21 1.38 12.31 -3.18
C ARG A 21 1.52 13.63 -2.43
N SER A 22 1.23 14.76 -3.09
CA SER A 22 1.21 16.08 -2.43
C SER A 22 0.05 16.22 -1.44
N SER A 23 -1.10 15.62 -1.76
CA SER A 23 -2.29 15.55 -0.91
C SER A 23 -2.57 14.10 -0.52
N ILE A 24 -2.85 13.88 0.76
CA ILE A 24 -3.23 12.57 1.29
C ILE A 24 -4.68 12.59 1.76
N LYS A 25 -5.44 11.55 1.43
CA LYS A 25 -6.84 11.38 1.85
C LYS A 25 -7.09 9.95 2.33
N LYS A 26 -8.03 9.79 3.28
CA LYS A 26 -8.53 8.47 3.68
C LYS A 26 -9.40 7.91 2.56
N ILE A 27 -9.20 6.64 2.21
CA ILE A 27 -9.93 5.95 1.14
C ILE A 27 -10.98 4.99 1.73
N CYS A 28 -10.67 4.37 2.88
CA CYS A 28 -11.60 3.48 3.59
C CYS A 28 -11.67 3.82 5.09
N LYS A 29 -12.56 3.15 5.82
CA LYS A 29 -12.78 3.32 7.27
C LYS A 29 -11.52 3.00 8.09
N ASP A 30 -10.70 2.07 7.60
CA ASP A 30 -9.45 1.65 8.26
C ASP A 30 -8.26 2.56 7.97
N CYS A 31 -8.39 3.51 7.03
CA CYS A 31 -7.32 4.46 6.73
C CYS A 31 -7.11 5.41 7.92
N LYS A 32 -5.90 5.39 8.48
CA LYS A 32 -5.50 6.33 9.54
C LYS A 32 -4.42 7.27 9.02
N ILE A 33 -4.60 8.56 9.29
CA ILE A 33 -3.59 9.57 9.02
C ILE A 33 -2.69 9.64 10.25
N VAL A 34 -1.39 9.44 10.05
CA VAL A 34 -0.38 9.47 11.11
C VAL A 34 0.75 10.41 10.73
N ARG A 35 1.25 11.18 11.70
CA ARG A 35 2.45 12.01 11.53
C ARG A 35 3.66 11.26 12.09
N ARG A 36 4.63 10.89 11.24
CA ARG A 36 5.86 10.20 11.64
C ARG A 36 7.06 10.90 10.99
N LYS A 37 8.11 11.16 11.76
CA LYS A 37 9.30 11.92 11.30
C LYS A 37 8.93 13.24 10.59
N ARG A 38 8.01 14.00 11.19
CA ARG A 38 7.43 15.25 10.65
C ARG A 38 6.67 15.13 9.31
N VAL A 39 6.52 13.92 8.74
CA VAL A 39 5.80 13.67 7.48
C VAL A 39 4.44 13.03 7.75
N LEU A 40 3.39 13.48 7.05
CA LEU A 40 2.07 12.86 7.12
C LEU A 40 1.98 11.62 6.21
N ARG A 41 1.38 10.55 6.73
CA ARG A 41 1.24 9.27 6.05
C ARG A 41 -0.15 8.69 6.28
N VAL A 42 -0.68 7.98 5.29
CA VAL A 42 -1.86 7.14 5.43
C VAL A 42 -1.41 5.71 5.62
N ILE A 43 -1.79 5.11 6.75
CA ILE A 43 -1.62 3.68 7.02
C ILE A 43 -2.97 2.99 6.86
N CYS A 44 -2.94 1.77 6.33
CA CYS A 44 -4.11 0.91 6.17
C CYS A 44 -3.65 -0.55 6.13
N LYS A 45 -4.54 -1.48 6.50
CA LYS A 45 -4.33 -2.91 6.32
C LYS A 45 -4.19 -3.26 4.84
N ASN A 46 -4.98 -2.61 3.97
CA ASN A 46 -4.85 -2.73 2.53
C ASN A 46 -3.64 -1.91 2.02
N PRO A 47 -2.61 -2.55 1.45
CA PRO A 47 -1.42 -1.85 0.95
C PRO A 47 -1.71 -0.83 -0.14
N LYS A 48 -2.79 -1.01 -0.93
CA LYS A 48 -3.17 -0.09 -2.02
C LYS A 48 -3.52 1.32 -1.54
N HIS A 49 -3.85 1.48 -0.25
CA HIS A 49 -4.23 2.76 0.35
C HIS A 49 -3.09 3.49 1.07
N LYS A 50 -1.91 2.87 1.19
CA LYS A 50 -0.76 3.47 1.87
C LYS A 50 -0.27 4.69 1.09
N GLN A 51 -0.19 5.84 1.74
CA GLN A 51 0.21 7.10 1.10
C GLN A 51 1.20 7.90 1.97
N ARG A 52 2.09 8.68 1.36
CA ARG A 52 3.01 9.62 2.02
C ARG A 52 2.81 11.02 1.42
N GLN A 53 2.78 12.04 2.28
CA GLN A 53 2.74 13.43 1.84
C GLN A 53 4.15 13.92 1.48
N GLY A 54 4.31 14.32 0.22
CA GLY A 54 5.60 14.76 -0.35
C GLY A 54 6.61 13.64 -0.53
#